data_AF-A0A2I0B738-F1
#
_entry.id   AF-A0A2I0B738-F1
#
_cell.length_a   1.000
_cell.length_b   1.000
_cell.length_c   1.000
_cell.angle_alpha   90.00
_cell.angle_beta   90.00
_cell.angle_gamma   90.00
#
_symmetry.space_group_name_H-M   'P 1'
#
loop_
_entity.id
_entity.type
_entity.pdbx_description
1 polymer ?
#
loop_
_entity_poly.entity_id
_entity_poly.type
_entity_poly.pdbx_seq_one_letter_code
_entity_poly.pdbx_strand_id
1 'polypeptide(L)' 'MLVNHILKHGKKSLAYQIIYRAVKKIQQKTETNPLSVLRQAIRGVTPKLIYSLVKLKSIEVLL' A
#
# COMPACT_ATOMS: atom_id res chain seq x y z
N MET A 1 5.93 4.67 2.29
CA MET A 1 5.94 3.36 1.58
C MET A 1 5.44 3.45 0.14
N LEU A 2 4.26 4.00 -0.18
CA LEU A 2 3.70 3.96 -1.55
C LEU A 2 4.61 4.55 -2.65
N VAL A 3 5.29 5.67 -2.38
CA VAL A 3 6.20 6.31 -3.35
C VAL A 3 7.26 5.34 -3.84
N ASN A 4 7.86 4.56 -2.93
CA ASN A 4 8.92 3.60 -3.27
C ASN A 4 8.41 2.44 -4.12
N HIS A 5 7.12 2.08 -4.02
CA HIS A 5 6.52 1.02 -4.83
C HIS A 5 6.20 1.51 -6.26
N ILE A 6 6.00 2.81 -6.45
CA ILE A 6 5.70 3.43 -7.76
C ILE A 6 6.98 3.95 -8.43
N LEU A 7 8.03 4.22 -7.65
CA LEU A 7 9.31 4.70 -8.12
C LEU A 7 9.94 3.73 -9.12
N LYS A 8 10.18 4.20 -10.34
CA LYS A 8 10.91 3.46 -11.38
C LYS A 8 12.12 4.26 -11.84
N HIS A 9 13.22 3.57 -12.11
CA HIS A 9 14.48 4.15 -12.63
C HIS A 9 15.01 5.34 -11.80
N GLY A 10 14.78 5.33 -10.48
CA GLY A 10 15.21 6.41 -9.58
C GLY A 10 14.48 7.74 -9.74
N LYS A 11 13.44 7.83 -10.59
CA LYS A 11 12.72 9.08 -10.90
C LYS A 11 11.78 9.52 -9.76
N LYS A 12 12.35 10.05 -8.67
CA LYS A 12 11.60 10.44 -7.46
C LYS A 12 10.56 11.53 -7.73
N SER A 13 10.94 12.60 -8.41
CA SER A 13 10.03 13.73 -8.72
C SER A 13 8.77 13.26 -9.46
N LEU A 14 8.94 12.40 -10.46
CA LEU A 14 7.82 11.82 -11.21
C LEU A 14 6.90 10.95 -10.34
N ALA A 15 7.48 10.11 -9.48
CA ALA A 15 6.71 9.27 -8.57
C ALA A 15 5.85 10.11 -7.59
N TYR A 16 6.43 11.18 -7.03
CA TYR A 16 5.68 12.13 -6.20
C TYR A 16 4.57 12.81 -6.99
N GLN A 17 4.86 13.31 -8.19
CA GLN A 17 3.86 13.98 -9.03
C GLN A 17 2.67 13.08 -9.36
N ILE A 18 2.91 11.79 -9.65
CA ILE A 18 1.85 10.81 -9.90
C ILE A 18 0.98 10.63 -8.65
N ILE A 19 1.59 10.47 -7.47
CA ILE A 19 0.87 10.26 -6.22
C ILE A 19 0.04 11.50 -5.86
N TYR A 20 0.61 12.70 -5.91
CA TYR A 20 -0.14 13.92 -5.60
C TYR A 20 -1.32 14.13 -6.55
N ARG A 21 -1.13 13.86 -7.85
CA ARG A 21 -2.22 13.89 -8.83
C ARG A 21 -3.32 12.87 -8.51
N ALA A 22 -2.95 11.65 -8.12
CA ALA A 22 -3.91 10.62 -7.76
C ALA A 22 -4.70 10.99 -6.49
N VAL A 23 -4.03 11.46 -5.45
CA VAL A 23 -4.65 11.90 -4.18
C VAL A 23 -5.63 13.06 -4.43
N LYS A 24 -5.25 14.03 -5.28
CA LYS A 24 -6.15 15.14 -5.66
C LYS A 24 -7.40 14.64 -6.39
N LYS A 25 -7.26 13.68 -7.31
CA LYS A 25 -8.40 13.05 -7.99
C LYS A 25 -9.32 12.31 -7.02
N ILE A 26 -8.77 11.63 -6.02
CA ILE A 26 -9.57 10.95 -4.99
C ILE A 26 -10.37 11.99 -4.20
N GLN A 27 -9.71 13.05 -3.71
CA GLN A 27 -10.38 14.12 -2.96
C GLN A 27 -11.55 14.75 -3.74
N GLN A 28 -11.36 15.00 -5.04
CA GLN A 28 -12.42 15.55 -5.90
C GLN A 28 -13.61 14.60 -6.09
N LYS A 29 -13.38 13.27 -6.03
CA LYS A 29 -14.43 12.28 -6.25
C LYS A 29 -15.19 11.91 -4.97
N THR A 30 -14.49 11.85 -3.85
CA THR A 30 -15.07 11.38 -2.58
C THR A 30 -15.49 12.50 -1.66
N GLU A 31 -15.05 13.75 -1.89
CA GLU A 31 -15.28 14.93 -1.03
C GLU A 31 -14.84 14.76 0.44
N THR A 32 -14.23 13.62 0.77
CA THR A 32 -13.71 13.26 2.09
C THR A 32 -12.18 13.36 2.12
N ASN A 33 -11.60 13.24 3.32
CA ASN A 33 -10.15 13.21 3.48
C ASN A 33 -9.53 12.02 2.70
N PRO A 34 -8.71 12.29 1.67
CA PRO A 34 -8.19 11.25 0.78
C PRO A 34 -7.19 10.31 1.48
N LEU A 35 -6.57 10.74 2.58
CA LEU A 35 -5.70 9.88 3.39
C LEU A 35 -6.51 8.83 4.16
N SER A 36 -7.72 9.17 4.61
CA SER A 36 -8.62 8.21 5.25
C SER A 36 -9.08 7.15 4.26
N VAL A 37 -9.46 7.58 3.06
CA VAL A 37 -9.83 6.67 1.95
C VAL A 37 -8.67 5.75 1.59
N LEU A 38 -7.46 6.29 1.47
CA LEU A 38 -6.26 5.50 1.19
C LEU A 38 -5.98 4.47 2.29
N ARG A 39 -6.10 4.83 3.57
CA ARG A 39 -5.91 3.90 4.69
C ARG A 39 -6.96 2.79 4.68
N GLN A 40 -8.21 3.12 4.42
CA GLN A 40 -9.29 2.15 4.32
C GLN A 40 -9.06 1.20 3.14
N ALA A 41 -8.65 1.72 1.98
CA ALA A 41 -8.30 0.92 0.82
C ALA A 41 -7.15 -0.05 1.13
N ILE A 42 -6.07 0.43 1.75
CA ILE A 42 -4.94 -0.41 2.18
C ILE A 42 -5.43 -1.53 3.12
N ARG A 43 -6.25 -1.21 4.13
CA ARG A 43 -6.82 -2.21 5.04
C ARG A 43 -7.72 -3.23 4.32
N GLY A 44 -8.43 -2.80 3.29
CA GLY A 44 -9.29 -3.67 2.48
C GLY A 44 -8.52 -4.63 1.58
N VAL A 45 -7.38 -4.18 1.02
CA VAL A 45 -6.52 -5.04 0.18
C VAL A 45 -5.54 -5.89 0.98
N THR A 46 -5.24 -5.52 2.22
CA THR A 46 -4.40 -6.34 3.11
C THR A 46 -5.19 -7.59 3.52
N PRO A 47 -4.73 -8.80 3.20
CA PRO A 47 -5.39 -10.02 3.63
C PRO A 47 -5.40 -10.12 5.16
N LYS A 48 -6.57 -10.42 5.75
CA LYS A 48 -6.72 -10.56 7.21
C LYS A 48 -5.99 -11.78 7.78
N LEU A 49 -5.85 -12.82 6.96
CA LEU A 49 -5.17 -14.07 7.31
C LEU A 49 -3.86 -14.13 6.55
N ILE A 50 -2.87 -13.38 7.03
CA ILE A 50 -1.47 -13.69 6.73
C ILE A 50 -1.13 -14.84 7.69
N TYR A 51 -1.45 -16.08 7.33
CA TYR A 51 -0.72 -17.20 7.90
C TYR A 51 0.72 -16.99 7.43
N SER A 52 1.52 -16.34 8.26
CA SER A 52 2.93 -16.13 7.96
C SER A 52 3.54 -17.50 7.74
N LEU A 53 3.88 -17.82 6.48
CA LEU A 53 4.68 -18.98 6.08
C LEU A 53 5.97 -19.13 6.94
N VAL A 54 6.36 -18.05 7.63
CA VAL A 54 7.38 -18.00 8.67
C VAL A 54 7.12 -18.97 9.83
N LYS A 55 5.85 -19.24 10.22
CA LYS A 55 5.53 -20.20 11.30
C LYS A 55 5.59 -21.67 10.86
N LEU A 56 5.35 -21.96 9.58
CA LEU A 56 5.37 -23.35 9.08
C LEU A 56 6.79 -23.91 9.08
N LYS A 57 7.80 -23.06 8.86
CA LYS A 57 9.20 -23.48 8.91
C LYS A 57 9.68 -23.85 10.32
N SER A 58 8.98 -23.42 11.37
CA SER A 58 9.26 -23.84 12.75
C SER A 58 8.62 -25.18 13.11
N ILE A 59 7.59 -25.63 12.38
CA ILE A 59 6.93 -26.93 12.62
C ILE A 59 7.71 -28.07 11.96
N GLU A 60 8.35 -27.82 10.81
CA GLU A 60 9.18 -28.79 10.10
C GLU A 60 10.52 -29.09 10.80
N VAL A 61 10.95 -28.24 11.75
CA VAL A 61 12.18 -28.44 12.56
C VAL A 61 11.87 -29.15 13.88
N LEU A 62 10.60 -29.35 14.22
CA LEU A 62 10.15 -29.99 15.46
C LEU A 62 9.61 -31.42 15.26
N LEU A 63 9.62 -31.92 14.02
CA LEU A 63 9.22 -33.28 13.61
C LEU A 63 10.45 -34.00 13.06
#